data_AF-A0A956I1P4-F1
#
_entry.id   AF-A0A956I1P4-F1
#
_cell.length_a   1.000
_cell.length_b   1.000
_cell.length_c   1.000
_cell.angle_alpha   90.00
_cell.angle_beta   90.00
_cell.angle_gamma   90.00
#
_symmetry.space_group_name_H-M   'P 1'
#
loop_
_entity.id
_entity.type
_entity.pdbx_description
1 polymer ?
#
loop_
_entity_poly.entity_id
_entity_poly.type
_entity_poly.pdbx_seq_one_letter_code
_entity_poly.pdbx_strand_id
1 'polypeptide(L)'
;MRRLALLLALASSACEPPMAAAVQAPIVDGTFEPGEEAVVLVSTGPGLCTGTLIAPNVVLTAKHCVQGPGMDQPYPVTVFNIGVGSRQGETRNYRARYVDTTPGVYDQSPTVGLTGDIFGIDVGLLILRGDVEGVEPIPVRRDRPDDMIGQTFTAIGFGQRPDGRAGQKYRGEGTVQAVTDTGILFTEQVICSGDSGGPMIQELPERRVIGVASFGEAGACPSSRDGYNAVWNNLEHIDRALVLAGQCLGLEETCNSLDDDCDGTVDEGCVALGDPCTESQDCAHAQLPAYLPALEDPVACADTGAGRVCTRSCDPTRPRTSCATLEGLDGAEVPVEGYYCQRDGCDGWCVSGEPGAVFDGGGCAADTECDSLFCADPGDGTERCLLPCRPGMGECPLGEVCVGSAEGCGGCVDGSLVSGGRSLGEPCAADAECGERCVAGACAIACSAVTPCPTGYACADGLCLRGTPGDLGDPCAEDGECRSGLFCAVQGDRRWCAALCTDASECAASMDCVETGGGAICAPTGPILGEACGGECGGGACEDGACVRACGGDAPCPRGFDCRRDAEGRARCLRPPSSGGCAASPLARSNLVLLLLFGVGVGYLRRRAA
;
A
#
# COMPACT_ATOMS: atom_id res chain seq x y z
N MET A 1 10.70 -28.36 -104.04
CA MET A 1 11.14 -28.64 -102.66
C MET A 1 12.13 -27.56 -102.23
N ARG A 2 11.89 -26.98 -101.05
CA ARG A 2 12.73 -26.14 -100.17
C ARG A 2 13.43 -24.88 -100.71
N ARG A 3 12.99 -23.76 -100.10
CA ARG A 3 13.53 -22.39 -100.07
C ARG A 3 14.91 -22.35 -99.42
N LEU A 4 15.80 -21.48 -99.89
CA LEU A 4 16.94 -20.96 -99.11
C LEU A 4 16.84 -19.43 -99.10
N ALA A 5 16.64 -18.89 -97.90
CA ALA A 5 16.45 -17.46 -97.64
C ALA A 5 17.74 -16.84 -97.11
N LEU A 6 18.02 -15.66 -97.64
CA LEU A 6 19.03 -14.67 -97.28
C LEU A 6 18.82 -14.18 -95.83
N LEU A 7 19.89 -13.99 -95.04
CA LEU A 7 19.83 -13.20 -93.80
C LEU A 7 21.15 -12.43 -93.58
N LEU A 8 21.03 -11.11 -93.71
CA LEU A 8 21.98 -10.07 -93.33
C LEU A 8 22.19 -10.07 -91.80
N ALA A 9 23.44 -9.99 -91.36
CA ALA A 9 23.80 -9.71 -89.97
C ALA A 9 24.02 -8.19 -89.79
N LEU A 10 23.16 -7.54 -89.01
CA LEU A 10 23.40 -6.20 -88.47
C LEU A 10 24.07 -6.32 -87.10
N ALA A 11 25.19 -5.60 -86.93
CA ALA A 11 25.87 -5.41 -85.65
C ALA A 11 25.24 -4.24 -84.90
N SER A 12 24.68 -4.51 -83.73
CA SER A 12 24.23 -3.51 -82.76
C SER A 12 25.20 -3.48 -81.58
N SER A 13 25.85 -2.33 -81.39
CA SER A 13 26.64 -1.96 -80.23
C SER A 13 25.74 -1.84 -78.99
N ALA A 14 25.94 -2.70 -78.00
CA ALA A 14 25.37 -2.53 -76.67
C ALA A 14 26.33 -1.68 -75.82
N CYS A 15 25.82 -0.54 -75.35
CA CYS A 15 26.43 0.28 -74.31
C CYS A 15 25.98 -0.30 -72.97
N GLU A 16 26.88 -0.89 -72.18
CA GLU A 16 26.60 -1.29 -70.80
C GLU A 16 26.66 -0.04 -69.91
N PRO A 17 25.59 0.32 -69.18
CA PRO A 17 25.70 1.31 -68.12
C PRO A 17 26.47 0.68 -66.93
N PRO A 18 27.25 1.47 -66.17
CA PRO A 18 27.92 0.96 -64.99
C PRO A 18 26.88 0.55 -63.94
N MET A 19 27.09 -0.61 -63.32
CA MET A 19 26.39 -1.03 -62.10
C MET A 19 26.65 0.00 -61.00
N ALA A 20 25.70 0.91 -60.78
CA ALA A 20 25.59 1.64 -59.53
C ALA A 20 25.23 0.61 -58.45
N ALA A 21 26.11 0.47 -57.44
CA ALA A 21 25.77 -0.23 -56.22
C ALA A 21 24.52 0.43 -55.61
N ALA A 22 23.51 -0.37 -55.34
CA ALA A 22 22.27 0.09 -54.72
C ALA A 22 22.57 0.54 -53.29
N VAL A 23 22.58 1.85 -53.09
CA VAL A 23 22.48 2.47 -51.76
C VAL A 23 21.04 2.27 -51.29
N GLN A 24 20.84 1.57 -50.17
CA GLN A 24 19.54 1.21 -49.61
C GLN A 24 19.32 1.91 -48.27
N ALA A 25 18.16 2.55 -48.09
CA ALA A 25 17.88 3.46 -46.98
C ALA A 25 16.53 3.25 -46.24
N PRO A 26 16.48 2.79 -44.96
CA PRO A 26 15.29 2.71 -44.07
C PRO A 26 15.49 3.22 -42.60
N ILE A 27 14.56 3.91 -41.91
CA ILE A 27 14.93 4.91 -40.85
C ILE A 27 15.96 5.83 -41.50
N VAL A 28 15.50 6.52 -42.55
CA VAL A 28 16.33 7.13 -43.62
C VAL A 28 17.82 6.72 -43.54
N ASP A 29 18.16 5.53 -44.07
CA ASP A 29 19.52 4.91 -44.04
C ASP A 29 19.92 3.95 -42.89
N GLY A 30 19.03 3.58 -41.98
CA GLY A 30 19.22 2.55 -40.95
C GLY A 30 19.27 1.06 -41.37
N THR A 31 19.50 0.17 -40.40
CA THR A 31 19.66 -1.28 -40.62
C THR A 31 18.78 -2.09 -39.68
N PHE A 32 18.45 -3.33 -40.06
CA PHE A 32 17.66 -4.22 -39.22
C PHE A 32 18.39 -4.48 -37.90
N GLU A 33 17.71 -4.27 -36.77
CA GLU A 33 18.28 -4.32 -35.43
C GLU A 33 17.69 -5.50 -34.63
N PRO A 34 18.40 -6.64 -34.53
CA PRO A 34 17.94 -7.80 -33.76
C PRO A 34 18.39 -7.82 -32.29
N GLY A 35 19.40 -7.04 -31.90
CA GLY A 35 20.13 -7.20 -30.65
C GLY A 35 19.70 -6.27 -29.53
N GLU A 36 19.16 -5.08 -29.83
CA GLU A 36 18.78 -4.13 -28.79
C GLU A 36 17.45 -4.48 -28.11
N GLU A 37 17.46 -5.38 -27.13
CA GLU A 37 16.21 -5.84 -26.47
C GLU A 37 15.54 -4.78 -25.57
N ALA A 38 16.30 -3.80 -25.05
CA ALA A 38 15.75 -2.72 -24.22
C ALA A 38 14.82 -1.78 -25.00
N VAL A 39 14.95 -1.71 -26.32
CA VAL A 39 14.00 -0.96 -27.16
C VAL A 39 12.81 -1.84 -27.48
N VAL A 40 11.64 -1.46 -26.99
CA VAL A 40 10.44 -2.28 -26.96
C VAL A 40 9.37 -1.75 -27.91
N LEU A 41 8.55 -2.67 -28.41
CA LEU A 41 7.33 -2.32 -29.13
C LEU A 41 6.27 -1.91 -28.10
N VAL A 42 5.67 -0.73 -28.27
CA VAL A 42 4.50 -0.30 -27.49
C VAL A 42 3.29 -0.35 -28.39
N SER A 43 2.37 -1.29 -28.15
CA SER A 43 1.17 -1.45 -28.96
C SER A 43 -0.10 -1.20 -28.14
N THR A 44 -0.96 -0.34 -28.67
CA THR A 44 -2.27 0.00 -28.11
C THR A 44 -3.35 -0.35 -29.13
N GLY A 45 -3.86 -1.59 -29.13
CA GLY A 45 -4.87 -2.03 -30.12
C GLY A 45 -4.48 -1.73 -31.58
N PRO A 46 -5.03 -0.67 -32.23
CA PRO A 46 -4.65 -0.26 -33.58
C PRO A 46 -3.34 0.55 -33.70
N GLY A 47 -2.79 1.05 -32.60
CA GLY A 47 -1.59 1.90 -32.57
C GLY A 47 -0.29 1.11 -32.39
N LEU A 48 0.77 1.58 -33.07
CA LEU A 48 2.14 1.08 -32.93
C LEU A 48 3.05 2.25 -32.60
N CYS A 49 3.75 2.14 -31.48
CA CYS A 49 4.79 3.04 -31.01
C CYS A 49 6.03 2.24 -30.60
N THR A 50 7.07 2.97 -30.22
CA THR A 50 8.29 2.46 -29.64
C THR A 50 8.41 2.95 -28.18
N GLY A 51 9.11 2.21 -27.35
CA GLY A 51 9.53 2.64 -26.02
C GLY A 51 10.91 2.10 -25.69
N THR A 52 11.43 2.50 -24.54
CA THR A 52 12.75 2.08 -24.05
C THR A 52 12.66 1.64 -22.61
N LEU A 53 13.15 0.45 -22.30
CA LEU A 53 13.31 -0.03 -20.94
C LEU A 53 14.42 0.79 -20.26
N ILE A 54 14.05 1.61 -19.28
CA ILE A 54 14.98 2.47 -18.52
C ILE A 54 15.28 1.92 -17.11
N ALA A 55 14.49 0.96 -16.66
CA ALA A 55 14.71 0.08 -15.52
C ALA A 55 14.01 -1.28 -15.80
N PRO A 56 14.28 -2.37 -15.05
CA PRO A 56 13.79 -3.72 -15.38
C PRO A 56 12.28 -3.83 -15.63
N ASN A 57 11.47 -2.93 -15.05
CA ASN A 57 10.02 -2.88 -15.20
C ASN A 57 9.48 -1.49 -15.59
N VAL A 58 10.33 -0.56 -16.07
CA VAL A 58 9.89 0.80 -16.48
C VAL A 58 10.23 1.06 -17.93
N VAL A 59 9.20 1.37 -18.73
CA VAL A 59 9.33 1.74 -20.14
C VAL A 59 9.05 3.23 -20.32
N LEU A 60 10.03 3.95 -20.84
CA LEU A 60 9.91 5.33 -21.32
C LEU A 60 9.37 5.35 -22.75
N THR A 61 8.38 6.20 -23.02
CA THR A 61 7.75 6.37 -24.34
C THR A 61 7.20 7.79 -24.48
N ALA A 62 6.45 8.08 -25.55
CA ALA A 62 5.82 9.37 -25.76
C ALA A 62 4.43 9.43 -25.11
N LYS A 63 4.03 10.60 -24.62
CA LYS A 63 2.70 10.84 -24.04
C LYS A 63 1.59 10.50 -25.03
N HIS A 64 1.73 10.90 -26.30
CA HIS A 64 0.73 10.63 -27.32
C HIS A 64 0.57 9.14 -27.67
N CYS A 65 1.53 8.29 -27.27
CA CYS A 65 1.40 6.84 -27.37
C CYS A 65 0.56 6.25 -26.23
N VAL A 66 0.46 6.95 -25.09
CA VAL A 66 -0.27 6.51 -23.90
C VAL A 66 -1.54 7.31 -23.64
N GLN A 67 -1.74 8.44 -24.30
CA GLN A 67 -2.88 9.35 -24.11
C GLN A 67 -3.36 9.88 -25.46
N GLY A 68 -4.67 9.78 -25.69
CA GLY A 68 -5.29 10.29 -26.91
C GLY A 68 -5.34 11.82 -26.95
N PRO A 69 -5.36 12.43 -28.14
CA PRO A 69 -5.51 13.88 -28.28
C PRO A 69 -6.79 14.38 -27.60
N GLY A 70 -6.70 15.47 -26.84
CA GLY A 70 -7.86 16.04 -26.14
C GLY A 70 -8.33 15.27 -24.90
N MET A 71 -7.69 14.15 -24.53
CA MET A 71 -8.07 13.35 -23.36
C MET A 71 -7.38 13.89 -22.10
N ASP A 72 -8.11 13.93 -21.00
CA ASP A 72 -7.58 14.34 -19.69
C ASP A 72 -6.82 13.21 -18.95
N GLN A 73 -6.94 11.98 -19.43
CA GLN A 73 -6.39 10.78 -18.79
C GLN A 73 -5.73 9.86 -19.83
N PRO A 74 -4.68 9.11 -19.44
CA PRO A 74 -4.08 8.09 -20.31
C PRO A 74 -5.07 6.95 -20.60
N TYR A 75 -4.75 6.15 -21.61
CA TYR A 75 -5.50 4.94 -21.91
C TYR A 75 -5.46 3.95 -20.73
N PRO A 76 -6.50 3.11 -20.56
CA PRO A 76 -6.48 2.07 -19.54
C PRO A 76 -5.30 1.11 -19.72
N VAL A 77 -4.63 0.71 -18.63
CA VAL A 77 -3.48 -0.23 -18.64
C VAL A 77 -3.72 -1.51 -19.45
N THR A 78 -4.98 -1.94 -19.56
CA THR A 78 -5.38 -3.18 -20.27
C THR A 78 -5.18 -3.14 -21.77
N VAL A 79 -5.06 -1.95 -22.38
CA VAL A 79 -4.88 -1.83 -23.83
C VAL A 79 -3.43 -2.02 -24.27
N PHE A 80 -2.48 -1.87 -23.35
CA PHE A 80 -1.06 -1.89 -23.66
C PHE A 80 -0.52 -3.31 -23.76
N ASN A 81 0.23 -3.55 -24.83
CA ASN A 81 1.09 -4.71 -24.99
C ASN A 81 2.52 -4.22 -25.27
N ILE A 82 3.45 -4.62 -24.40
CA ILE A 82 4.86 -4.24 -24.48
C ILE A 82 5.63 -5.45 -25.01
N GLY A 83 6.11 -5.36 -26.25
CA GLY A 83 6.78 -6.45 -26.95
C GLY A 83 8.30 -6.31 -26.94
N VAL A 84 8.99 -7.24 -26.29
CA VAL A 84 10.45 -7.38 -26.33
C VAL A 84 10.83 -8.32 -27.47
N GLY A 85 11.72 -7.86 -28.36
CA GLY A 85 12.18 -8.60 -29.54
C GLY A 85 12.32 -7.69 -30.76
N SER A 86 12.56 -8.25 -31.94
CA SER A 86 12.85 -7.46 -33.16
C SER A 86 11.71 -7.43 -34.18
N ARG A 87 10.67 -8.25 -34.01
CA ARG A 87 9.52 -8.33 -34.93
C ARG A 87 8.23 -8.47 -34.13
N GLN A 88 7.23 -7.64 -34.44
CA GLN A 88 5.95 -7.58 -33.72
C GLN A 88 5.31 -8.96 -33.46
N GLY A 89 5.27 -9.83 -34.48
CA GLY A 89 4.68 -11.17 -34.37
C GLY A 89 5.52 -12.21 -33.60
N GLU A 90 6.75 -11.87 -33.21
CA GLU A 90 7.72 -12.77 -32.56
C GLU A 90 8.15 -12.23 -31.18
N THR A 91 7.49 -11.18 -30.67
CA THR A 91 7.86 -10.55 -29.40
C THR A 91 7.41 -11.35 -28.17
N ARG A 92 8.22 -11.29 -27.10
CA ARG A 92 7.81 -11.64 -25.73
C ARG A 92 7.00 -10.48 -25.19
N ASN A 93 5.75 -10.74 -24.82
CA ASN A 93 4.78 -9.70 -24.47
C ASN A 93 4.65 -9.53 -22.94
N TYR A 94 4.68 -8.28 -22.51
CA TYR A 94 4.50 -7.85 -21.12
C TYR A 94 3.29 -6.93 -20.99
N ARG A 95 2.79 -6.82 -19.76
CA ARG A 95 1.63 -6.00 -19.40
C ARG A 95 2.01 -4.90 -18.43
N ALA A 96 1.49 -3.71 -18.68
CA ALA A 96 1.56 -2.61 -17.73
C ALA A 96 0.63 -2.85 -16.54
N ARG A 97 1.05 -2.38 -15.36
CA ARG A 97 0.21 -2.22 -14.16
C ARG A 97 -0.17 -0.76 -13.90
N TYR A 98 0.61 0.17 -14.43
CA TYR A 98 0.40 1.61 -14.24
C TYR A 98 0.89 2.37 -15.47
N VAL A 99 0.27 3.51 -15.75
CA VAL A 99 0.65 4.45 -16.82
C VAL A 99 0.84 5.80 -16.17
N ASP A 100 1.99 6.40 -16.43
CA ASP A 100 2.29 7.77 -16.03
C ASP A 100 2.59 8.63 -17.25
N THR A 101 2.40 9.93 -17.13
CA THR A 101 2.63 10.88 -18.20
C THR A 101 2.79 12.29 -17.66
N THR A 102 3.40 13.15 -18.45
CA THR A 102 3.53 14.56 -18.10
C THR A 102 2.15 15.23 -17.97
N PRO A 103 1.98 16.26 -17.12
CA PRO A 103 0.70 16.89 -16.88
C PRO A 103 0.03 17.48 -18.13
N GLY A 104 -1.29 17.71 -18.03
CA GLY A 104 -2.09 18.38 -19.04
C GLY A 104 -2.56 17.48 -20.19
N VAL A 105 -3.17 18.09 -21.19
CA VAL A 105 -3.74 17.39 -22.35
C VAL A 105 -2.74 17.42 -23.50
N TYR A 106 -2.61 16.29 -24.20
CA TYR A 106 -1.89 16.28 -25.48
C TYR A 106 -2.78 16.89 -26.58
N ASP A 107 -2.30 17.91 -27.29
CA ASP A 107 -2.96 18.54 -28.43
C ASP A 107 -2.11 18.35 -29.71
N GLN A 108 -2.78 18.09 -30.84
CA GLN A 108 -2.18 17.92 -32.16
C GLN A 108 -2.22 19.20 -33.01
N SER A 109 -2.76 20.31 -32.50
CA SER A 109 -2.94 21.56 -33.26
C SER A 109 -1.63 22.33 -33.49
N PRO A 110 -1.21 22.58 -34.75
CA PRO A 110 -0.06 23.43 -35.05
C PRO A 110 -0.27 24.92 -34.72
N THR A 111 -1.51 25.34 -34.48
CA THR A 111 -1.91 26.77 -34.47
C THR A 111 -1.87 27.40 -33.08
N VAL A 112 -2.02 26.59 -32.03
CA VAL A 112 -1.86 27.03 -30.62
C VAL A 112 -0.37 27.02 -30.20
N GLY A 113 0.45 26.38 -31.03
CA GLY A 113 1.82 26.00 -30.71
C GLY A 113 2.92 26.97 -31.14
N LEU A 114 2.59 28.16 -31.61
CA LEU A 114 3.57 29.26 -31.75
C LEU A 114 3.33 30.38 -30.73
N THR A 115 2.34 30.20 -29.82
CA THR A 115 1.95 31.21 -28.83
C THR A 115 2.14 30.78 -27.37
N GLY A 116 2.81 29.65 -27.12
CA GLY A 116 3.46 29.42 -25.82
C GLY A 116 2.90 28.34 -24.90
N ASP A 117 1.76 27.68 -25.21
CA ASP A 117 1.09 26.89 -24.17
C ASP A 117 1.03 25.35 -24.37
N ILE A 118 1.28 24.74 -25.54
CA ILE A 118 1.20 23.25 -25.68
C ILE A 118 2.15 22.63 -26.74
N PHE A 119 3.32 23.22 -27.03
CA PHE A 119 4.48 22.41 -27.47
C PHE A 119 5.40 22.24 -26.27
N GLY A 120 5.85 21.01 -25.99
CA GLY A 120 7.09 20.86 -25.22
C GLY A 120 7.20 19.65 -24.30
N ILE A 121 6.11 18.94 -24.00
CA ILE A 121 6.18 17.87 -22.99
C ILE A 121 5.36 16.64 -23.43
N ASP A 122 5.96 15.82 -24.29
CA ASP A 122 5.38 14.58 -24.80
C ASP A 122 6.19 13.36 -24.33
N VAL A 123 6.17 13.14 -23.01
CA VAL A 123 6.81 12.00 -22.35
C VAL A 123 5.76 11.21 -21.56
N GLY A 124 5.77 9.89 -21.75
CA GLY A 124 4.92 8.94 -21.06
C GLY A 124 5.75 7.77 -20.53
N LEU A 125 5.28 7.14 -19.45
CA LEU A 125 5.93 6.00 -18.83
C LEU A 125 4.93 4.86 -18.60
N LEU A 126 5.40 3.64 -18.73
CA LEU A 126 4.64 2.43 -18.43
C LEU A 126 5.40 1.63 -17.37
N ILE A 127 4.76 1.38 -16.23
CA ILE A 127 5.28 0.46 -15.20
C ILE A 127 4.70 -0.92 -15.47
N LEU A 128 5.56 -1.91 -15.64
CA LEU A 128 5.21 -3.29 -15.95
C LEU A 128 4.78 -4.05 -14.69
N ARG A 129 4.02 -5.15 -14.88
CA ARG A 129 3.60 -6.03 -13.78
C ARG A 129 4.73 -6.81 -13.12
N GLY A 130 5.87 -6.90 -13.79
CA GLY A 130 7.07 -7.58 -13.31
C GLY A 130 8.23 -7.27 -14.25
N ASP A 131 9.41 -7.71 -13.85
CA ASP A 131 10.66 -7.37 -14.50
C ASP A 131 10.82 -8.10 -15.84
N VAL A 132 11.50 -7.44 -16.77
CA VAL A 132 11.88 -7.99 -18.07
C VAL A 132 13.19 -8.76 -17.91
N GLU A 133 13.06 -10.06 -17.65
CA GLU A 133 14.20 -10.95 -17.45
C GLU A 133 15.13 -11.02 -18.67
N GLY A 134 16.43 -10.88 -18.40
CA GLY A 134 17.52 -11.03 -19.37
C GLY A 134 17.78 -9.83 -20.26
N VAL A 135 17.16 -8.67 -19.98
CA VAL A 135 17.34 -7.43 -20.75
C VAL A 135 17.95 -6.36 -19.85
N GLU A 136 19.11 -5.85 -20.25
CA GLU A 136 19.76 -4.72 -19.57
C GLU A 136 19.05 -3.40 -19.96
N PRO A 137 18.48 -2.65 -19.01
CA PRO A 137 17.86 -1.35 -19.29
C PRO A 137 18.89 -0.30 -19.75
N ILE A 138 18.44 0.71 -20.48
CA ILE A 138 19.29 1.85 -20.87
C ILE A 138 19.03 3.01 -19.89
N PRO A 139 19.99 3.37 -19.04
CA PRO A 139 19.79 4.47 -18.09
C PRO A 139 19.57 5.80 -18.81
N VAL A 140 18.85 6.69 -18.15
CA VAL A 140 18.58 8.03 -18.67
C VAL A 140 19.72 8.99 -18.37
N ARG A 141 19.92 10.00 -19.23
CA ARG A 141 20.82 11.11 -18.93
C ARG A 141 20.11 12.14 -18.06
N ARG A 142 20.75 12.51 -16.95
CA ARG A 142 20.16 13.40 -15.93
C ARG A 142 20.59 14.87 -16.09
N ASP A 143 21.70 15.15 -16.75
CA ASP A 143 22.16 16.50 -17.04
C ASP A 143 21.73 16.98 -18.44
N ARG A 144 21.78 18.30 -18.67
CA ARG A 144 21.44 18.89 -19.97
C ARG A 144 22.47 18.51 -21.05
N PRO A 145 22.07 17.92 -22.19
CA PRO A 145 22.99 17.37 -23.19
C PRO A 145 23.52 18.41 -24.19
N ASP A 146 24.01 19.58 -23.71
CA ASP A 146 24.53 20.62 -24.61
C ASP A 146 25.81 20.19 -25.35
N ASP A 147 26.59 19.27 -24.76
CA ASP A 147 27.77 18.64 -25.37
C ASP A 147 27.41 17.73 -26.56
N MET A 148 26.16 17.30 -26.67
CA MET A 148 25.70 16.49 -27.79
C MET A 148 25.45 17.30 -29.06
N ILE A 149 25.42 18.64 -29.00
CA ILE A 149 25.24 19.48 -30.19
C ILE A 149 26.39 19.23 -31.18
N GLY A 150 26.03 18.78 -32.39
CA GLY A 150 26.95 18.37 -33.44
C GLY A 150 27.50 16.94 -33.31
N GLN A 151 27.11 16.20 -32.28
CA GLN A 151 27.48 14.80 -32.08
C GLN A 151 26.43 13.85 -32.64
N THR A 152 26.89 12.63 -32.95
CA THR A 152 26.02 11.55 -33.43
C THR A 152 25.29 10.87 -32.28
N PHE A 153 24.03 10.52 -32.50
CA PHE A 153 23.21 9.68 -31.64
C PHE A 153 22.68 8.48 -32.43
N THR A 154 22.24 7.46 -31.71
CA THR A 154 21.55 6.29 -32.27
C THR A 154 20.05 6.39 -32.03
N ALA A 155 19.24 6.19 -33.07
CA ALA A 155 17.79 6.01 -32.99
C ALA A 155 17.44 4.55 -33.26
N ILE A 156 16.50 3.99 -32.50
CA ILE A 156 16.01 2.62 -32.71
C ILE A 156 14.50 2.63 -32.57
N GLY A 157 13.79 1.97 -33.49
CA GLY A 157 12.33 1.96 -33.46
C GLY A 157 11.69 0.89 -34.34
N PHE A 158 10.38 0.75 -34.17
CA PHE A 158 9.52 -0.18 -34.92
C PHE A 158 8.65 0.52 -35.96
N GLY A 159 8.91 1.81 -36.21
CA GLY A 159 8.12 2.66 -37.08
C GLY A 159 8.13 2.25 -38.54
N GLN A 160 7.39 3.03 -39.31
CA GLN A 160 7.26 2.86 -40.75
C GLN A 160 8.59 3.13 -41.43
N ARG A 161 8.93 2.25 -42.37
CA ARG A 161 10.04 2.44 -43.30
C ARG A 161 9.54 3.19 -44.53
N PRO A 162 10.44 3.73 -45.39
CA PRO A 162 10.05 4.38 -46.64
C PRO A 162 9.25 3.50 -47.60
N ASP A 163 9.34 2.17 -47.47
CA ASP A 163 8.52 1.20 -48.22
C ASP A 163 7.11 0.99 -47.64
N GLY A 164 6.74 1.74 -46.59
CA GLY A 164 5.45 1.73 -45.91
C GLY A 164 5.25 0.58 -44.91
N ARG A 165 6.25 -0.28 -44.69
CA ARG A 165 6.15 -1.40 -43.73
C ARG A 165 6.61 -0.96 -42.34
N ALA A 166 5.91 -1.42 -41.29
CA ALA A 166 6.24 -1.19 -39.88
C ALA A 166 6.29 -2.51 -39.10
N GLY A 167 6.65 -2.45 -37.81
CA GLY A 167 6.62 -3.58 -36.88
C GLY A 167 7.87 -4.48 -36.92
N GLN A 168 8.92 -4.05 -37.61
CA GLN A 168 10.27 -4.62 -37.49
C GLN A 168 11.19 -3.55 -36.91
N LYS A 169 12.05 -3.94 -35.98
CA LYS A 169 13.00 -3.04 -35.34
C LYS A 169 14.14 -2.67 -36.30
N TYR A 170 14.40 -1.38 -36.43
CA TYR A 170 15.51 -0.83 -37.20
C TYR A 170 16.29 0.15 -36.33
N ARG A 171 17.56 0.33 -36.68
CA ARG A 171 18.50 1.26 -36.05
C ARG A 171 19.02 2.23 -37.09
N GLY A 172 19.05 3.53 -36.77
CA GLY A 172 19.69 4.57 -37.57
C GLY A 172 20.59 5.47 -36.72
N GLU A 173 21.38 6.31 -37.38
CA GLU A 173 22.21 7.34 -36.74
C GLU A 173 21.76 8.72 -37.22
N GLY A 174 21.89 9.72 -36.35
CA GLY A 174 21.69 11.12 -36.72
C GLY A 174 22.52 12.04 -35.84
N THR A 175 22.45 13.33 -36.11
CA THR A 175 23.22 14.38 -35.43
C THR A 175 22.28 15.31 -34.68
N VAL A 176 22.63 15.63 -33.44
CA VAL A 176 21.88 16.63 -32.66
C VAL A 176 22.24 18.01 -33.19
N GLN A 177 21.25 18.78 -33.63
CA GLN A 177 21.44 20.10 -34.23
C GLN A 177 21.22 21.24 -33.23
N ALA A 178 20.30 21.07 -32.29
CA ALA A 178 20.02 22.06 -31.26
C ALA A 178 19.36 21.42 -30.03
N VAL A 179 19.59 22.01 -28.87
CA VAL A 179 18.87 21.76 -27.62
C VAL A 179 18.22 23.07 -27.20
N THR A 180 16.90 23.08 -27.02
CA THR A 180 16.17 24.29 -26.60
C THR A 180 16.02 24.38 -25.09
N ASP A 181 15.77 25.59 -24.59
CA ASP A 181 15.46 25.83 -23.19
C ASP A 181 14.10 25.26 -22.77
N THR A 182 13.22 25.04 -23.75
CA THR A 182 11.92 24.36 -23.56
C THR A 182 12.03 22.84 -23.55
N GLY A 183 13.23 22.26 -23.51
CA GLY A 183 13.43 20.82 -23.42
C GLY A 183 13.20 20.05 -24.73
N ILE A 184 13.40 20.66 -25.90
CA ILE A 184 13.33 19.97 -27.20
C ILE A 184 14.72 19.80 -27.80
N LEU A 185 15.04 18.58 -28.23
CA LEU A 185 16.20 18.29 -29.07
C LEU A 185 15.77 18.21 -30.53
N PHE A 186 16.44 18.96 -31.38
CA PHE A 186 16.19 18.95 -32.81
C PHE A 186 17.32 18.25 -33.55
N THR A 187 16.95 17.47 -34.57
CA THR A 187 17.89 16.68 -35.36
C THR A 187 17.57 16.78 -36.85
N GLU A 188 18.48 16.30 -37.69
CA GLU A 188 18.07 15.91 -39.05
C GLU A 188 17.08 14.74 -39.00
N GLN A 189 16.62 14.37 -40.18
CA GLN A 189 15.62 13.37 -40.44
C GLN A 189 16.12 11.95 -40.08
N VAL A 190 15.55 11.37 -39.03
CA VAL A 190 15.85 10.02 -38.56
C VAL A 190 14.58 9.21 -38.27
N ILE A 191 13.47 9.81 -37.84
CA ILE A 191 12.28 9.06 -37.38
C ILE A 191 11.09 9.13 -38.35
N CYS A 192 10.16 8.18 -38.20
CA CYS A 192 8.92 8.08 -38.97
C CYS A 192 7.74 7.65 -38.08
N SER A 193 6.53 7.57 -38.65
CA SER A 193 5.32 7.14 -37.93
C SER A 193 5.52 5.78 -37.25
N GLY A 194 5.36 5.75 -35.93
CA GLY A 194 5.54 4.54 -35.09
C GLY A 194 6.93 4.41 -34.44
N ASP A 195 7.88 5.27 -34.79
CA ASP A 195 9.11 5.47 -34.01
C ASP A 195 8.87 6.37 -32.79
N SER A 196 7.70 7.02 -32.72
CA SER A 196 7.23 7.77 -31.56
C SER A 196 7.45 7.02 -30.25
N GLY A 197 8.02 7.71 -29.27
CA GLY A 197 8.43 7.15 -27.99
C GLY A 197 9.76 6.41 -27.99
N GLY A 198 10.35 6.17 -29.17
CA GLY A 198 11.67 5.57 -29.31
C GLY A 198 12.80 6.46 -28.77
N PRO A 199 13.94 5.87 -28.38
CA PRO A 199 15.00 6.62 -27.75
C PRO A 199 15.89 7.34 -28.75
N MET A 200 16.34 8.53 -28.36
CA MET A 200 17.60 9.11 -28.78
C MET A 200 18.69 8.62 -27.81
N ILE A 201 19.59 7.76 -28.30
CA ILE A 201 20.65 7.14 -27.50
C ILE A 201 21.98 7.84 -27.77
N GLN A 202 22.56 8.42 -26.73
CA GLN A 202 23.98 8.76 -26.70
C GLN A 202 24.77 7.47 -26.42
N GLU A 203 25.75 7.14 -27.26
CA GLU A 203 26.57 5.91 -27.07
C GLU A 203 27.88 6.17 -26.30
N LEU A 204 28.42 7.40 -26.35
CA LEU A 204 29.68 7.78 -25.72
C LEU A 204 29.55 9.12 -24.98
N PRO A 205 30.30 9.36 -23.88
CA PRO A 205 31.25 8.44 -23.25
C PRO A 205 30.56 7.28 -22.52
N GLU A 206 29.30 7.48 -22.14
CA GLU A 206 28.46 6.47 -21.53
C GLU A 206 27.14 6.36 -22.27
N ARG A 207 26.62 5.14 -22.35
CA ARG A 207 25.38 4.86 -23.05
C ARG A 207 24.19 5.36 -22.25
N ARG A 208 23.42 6.33 -22.78
CA ARG A 208 22.27 6.94 -22.11
C ARG A 208 21.15 7.33 -23.07
N VAL A 209 19.90 7.25 -22.61
CA VAL A 209 18.77 7.88 -23.31
C VAL A 209 18.77 9.39 -23.00
N ILE A 210 18.85 10.22 -24.03
CA ILE A 210 18.88 11.70 -23.89
C ILE A 210 17.57 12.36 -24.38
N GLY A 211 16.78 11.66 -25.19
CA GLY A 211 15.53 12.18 -25.73
C GLY A 211 14.53 11.10 -26.13
N VAL A 212 13.26 11.50 -26.23
CA VAL A 212 12.11 10.66 -26.62
C VAL A 212 11.52 11.17 -27.93
N ALA A 213 11.47 10.32 -28.95
CA ALA A 213 10.95 10.67 -30.27
C ALA A 213 9.49 11.12 -30.19
N SER A 214 9.18 12.30 -30.74
CA SER A 214 7.87 12.94 -30.53
C SER A 214 7.20 13.38 -31.83
N PHE A 215 7.86 14.23 -32.63
CA PHE A 215 7.26 14.80 -33.84
C PHE A 215 8.28 15.04 -34.95
N GLY A 216 7.80 15.22 -36.17
CA GLY A 216 8.57 15.68 -37.32
C GLY A 216 7.88 16.85 -38.01
N GLU A 217 8.64 17.87 -38.43
CA GLU A 217 8.14 18.98 -39.23
C GLU A 217 7.90 18.51 -40.69
N ALA A 218 6.67 18.64 -41.19
CA ALA A 218 6.19 18.27 -42.54
C ALA A 218 5.51 16.88 -42.70
N GLY A 219 4.33 16.89 -43.34
CA GLY A 219 3.34 15.81 -43.39
C GLY A 219 3.60 14.64 -44.33
N ALA A 220 4.86 14.21 -44.48
CA ALA A 220 5.20 12.96 -45.14
C ALA A 220 6.44 12.34 -44.51
N CYS A 221 6.50 11.00 -44.49
CA CYS A 221 7.72 10.31 -44.14
C CYS A 221 8.64 10.30 -45.38
N PRO A 222 9.81 10.95 -45.33
CA PRO A 222 10.45 11.48 -44.12
C PRO A 222 10.36 13.03 -43.97
N SER A 223 10.42 13.54 -42.72
CA SER A 223 10.13 14.94 -42.30
C SER A 223 11.31 15.92 -42.53
N SER A 224 11.10 17.23 -42.63
CA SER A 224 12.21 18.20 -42.81
C SER A 224 13.09 18.40 -41.57
N ARG A 225 12.61 18.05 -40.38
CA ARG A 225 13.31 18.20 -39.09
C ARG A 225 12.58 17.39 -38.03
N ASP A 226 13.31 16.62 -37.24
CA ASP A 226 12.71 15.83 -36.16
C ASP A 226 12.92 16.47 -34.79
N GLY A 227 11.94 16.28 -33.91
CA GLY A 227 11.90 16.79 -32.55
C GLY A 227 11.75 15.68 -31.52
N TYR A 228 12.59 15.72 -30.50
CA TYR A 228 12.57 14.81 -29.36
C TYR A 228 12.37 15.60 -28.06
N ASN A 229 11.60 15.06 -27.13
CA ASN A 229 11.51 15.63 -25.79
C ASN A 229 12.74 15.21 -24.99
N ALA A 230 13.41 16.17 -24.39
CA ALA A 230 14.62 15.95 -23.62
C ALA A 230 14.30 15.25 -22.30
N VAL A 231 15.09 14.22 -21.98
CA VAL A 231 14.90 13.45 -20.75
C VAL A 231 15.23 14.27 -19.51
N TRP A 232 16.33 15.04 -19.53
CA TRP A 232 16.76 15.89 -18.39
C TRP A 232 15.68 16.89 -17.94
N ASN A 233 14.81 17.34 -18.84
CA ASN A 233 13.74 18.30 -18.55
C ASN A 233 12.50 17.62 -17.91
N ASN A 234 12.50 16.30 -17.82
CA ASN A 234 11.36 15.49 -17.39
C ASN A 234 11.73 14.50 -16.27
N LEU A 235 12.83 14.76 -15.55
CA LEU A 235 13.33 13.84 -14.52
C LEU A 235 12.34 13.59 -13.40
N GLU A 236 11.62 14.60 -12.92
CA GLU A 236 10.61 14.42 -11.85
C GLU A 236 9.56 13.34 -12.21
N HIS A 237 9.13 13.27 -13.48
CA HIS A 237 8.20 12.24 -13.94
C HIS A 237 8.85 10.88 -14.11
N ILE A 238 10.11 10.86 -14.54
CA ILE A 238 10.87 9.62 -14.72
C ILE A 238 11.19 9.02 -13.35
N ASP A 239 11.70 9.82 -12.43
CA ASP A 239 12.04 9.46 -11.05
C ASP A 239 10.80 8.99 -10.30
N ARG A 240 9.67 9.69 -10.45
CA ARG A 240 8.39 9.22 -9.94
C ARG A 240 8.06 7.80 -10.41
N ALA A 241 8.14 7.54 -11.71
CA ALA A 241 7.81 6.22 -12.24
C ALA A 241 8.80 5.15 -11.80
N LEU A 242 10.09 5.48 -11.69
CA LEU A 242 11.14 4.59 -11.18
C LEU A 242 10.85 4.22 -9.72
N VAL A 243 10.64 5.21 -8.87
CA VAL A 243 10.35 5.02 -7.44
C VAL A 243 9.05 4.24 -7.23
N LEU A 244 7.96 4.59 -7.93
CA LEU A 244 6.70 3.82 -7.89
C LEU A 244 6.83 2.39 -8.46
N ALA A 245 7.86 2.14 -9.26
CA ALA A 245 8.21 0.82 -9.76
C ALA A 245 9.13 0.01 -8.82
N GLY A 246 9.43 0.55 -7.63
CA GLY A 246 10.33 -0.05 -6.65
C GLY A 246 11.80 0.05 -7.07
N GLN A 247 12.15 1.01 -7.93
CA GLN A 247 13.52 1.25 -8.35
C GLN A 247 14.12 2.35 -7.49
N CYS A 248 15.32 2.09 -6.97
CA CYS A 248 16.13 3.12 -6.37
C CYS A 248 16.84 3.95 -7.46
N LEU A 249 17.07 5.24 -7.19
CA LEU A 249 17.56 6.20 -8.18
C LEU A 249 19.09 6.26 -8.27
N GLY A 250 19.82 5.86 -7.21
CA GLY A 250 21.27 5.89 -7.14
C GLY A 250 21.83 7.32 -7.13
N LEU A 251 21.19 8.18 -6.33
CA LEU A 251 21.51 9.60 -6.14
C LEU A 251 22.29 9.81 -4.84
N GLU A 252 22.52 11.07 -4.49
CA GLU A 252 23.06 11.43 -3.18
C GLU A 252 21.93 11.37 -2.16
N GLU A 253 22.19 10.80 -0.99
CA GLU A 253 21.21 10.61 0.07
C GLU A 253 20.63 11.94 0.56
N THR A 254 19.31 12.00 0.64
CA THR A 254 18.60 13.16 1.20
C THR A 254 17.49 12.71 2.12
N CYS A 255 17.28 13.45 3.22
CA CYS A 255 16.27 13.11 4.22
C CYS A 255 14.86 13.32 3.67
N ASN A 256 14.31 12.31 3.00
CA ASN A 256 13.09 12.41 2.21
C ASN A 256 12.23 11.12 2.22
N SER A 257 12.51 10.17 3.12
CA SER A 257 11.84 8.86 3.22
C SER A 257 12.12 7.88 2.07
N LEU A 258 13.14 8.13 1.24
CA LEU A 258 13.60 7.21 0.21
C LEU A 258 15.01 6.74 0.55
N ASP A 259 15.35 5.55 0.07
CA ASP A 259 16.73 5.09 -0.10
C ASP A 259 17.19 5.68 -1.44
N ASP A 260 17.83 6.86 -1.43
CA ASP A 260 18.21 7.56 -2.66
C ASP A 260 19.50 6.94 -3.24
N ASP A 261 20.43 6.49 -2.39
CA ASP A 261 21.76 6.01 -2.78
C ASP A 261 21.85 4.49 -3.06
N CYS A 262 20.79 3.76 -2.77
CA CYS A 262 20.58 2.33 -3.00
C CYS A 262 21.42 1.40 -2.12
N ASP A 263 21.78 1.83 -0.91
CA ASP A 263 22.52 0.99 0.03
C ASP A 263 21.63 0.03 0.85
N GLY A 264 20.30 0.17 0.74
CA GLY A 264 19.31 -0.63 1.44
C GLY A 264 18.91 -0.08 2.79
N THR A 265 19.39 1.12 3.15
CA THR A 265 18.95 1.90 4.30
C THR A 265 18.27 3.17 3.83
N VAL A 266 17.36 3.69 4.66
CA VAL A 266 16.56 4.88 4.33
C VAL A 266 17.04 6.01 5.23
N ASP A 267 17.37 7.15 4.64
CA ASP A 267 17.74 8.39 5.30
C ASP A 267 18.93 8.24 6.26
N GLU A 268 19.97 7.48 5.90
CA GLU A 268 21.14 7.31 6.75
C GLU A 268 21.95 8.61 6.87
N GLY A 269 22.35 8.93 8.12
CA GLY A 269 23.02 10.20 8.41
C GLY A 269 22.08 11.39 8.64
N CYS A 270 20.78 11.22 8.45
CA CYS A 270 19.76 12.18 8.89
C CYS A 270 19.55 12.16 10.41
N VAL A 271 18.88 13.20 10.92
CA VAL A 271 18.54 13.31 12.36
C VAL A 271 17.44 12.30 12.68
N ALA A 272 17.70 11.43 13.66
CA ALA A 272 16.76 10.39 14.03
C ALA A 272 15.50 10.97 14.69
N LEU A 273 14.41 10.20 14.66
CA LEU A 273 13.21 10.50 15.45
C LEU A 273 13.61 10.73 16.93
N GLY A 274 13.01 11.73 17.57
CA GLY A 274 13.31 12.14 18.95
C GLY A 274 14.54 13.02 19.15
N ASP A 275 15.43 13.14 18.16
CA ASP A 275 16.65 13.95 18.28
C ASP A 275 16.42 15.43 17.93
N PRO A 276 17.24 16.36 18.48
CA PRO A 276 17.12 17.79 18.20
C PRO A 276 17.36 18.14 16.73
N CYS A 277 16.51 19.00 16.18
CA CYS A 277 16.50 19.39 14.77
C CYS A 277 16.39 20.91 14.58
N THR A 278 16.69 21.38 13.37
CA THR A 278 16.46 22.78 12.98
C THR A 278 15.32 22.89 11.98
N GLU A 279 15.36 22.08 10.93
CA GLU A 279 14.39 22.05 9.84
C GLU A 279 13.85 20.63 9.63
N SER A 280 12.64 20.51 9.07
CA SER A 280 12.05 19.18 8.83
C SER A 280 12.84 18.34 7.84
N GLN A 281 13.60 18.98 6.94
CA GLN A 281 14.48 18.32 5.96
C GLN A 281 15.77 17.78 6.58
N ASP A 282 16.01 18.02 7.87
CA ASP A 282 17.11 17.37 8.61
C ASP A 282 16.70 15.98 9.10
N CYS A 283 15.40 15.69 9.19
CA CYS A 283 14.87 14.52 9.88
C CYS A 283 14.79 13.30 8.96
N ALA A 284 15.23 12.15 9.47
CA ALA A 284 14.94 10.87 8.83
C ALA A 284 13.41 10.66 8.73
N HIS A 285 12.97 10.06 7.64
CA HIS A 285 11.57 9.85 7.27
C HIS A 285 10.77 11.15 7.12
N ALA A 286 11.43 12.21 6.65
CA ALA A 286 10.78 13.47 6.31
C ALA A 286 9.92 13.36 5.04
N GLN A 287 9.21 14.44 4.71
CA GLN A 287 8.27 14.45 3.59
C GLN A 287 8.94 14.03 2.27
N LEU A 288 8.24 13.17 1.52
CA LEU A 288 8.63 12.71 0.19
C LEU A 288 8.87 13.88 -0.78
N PRO A 289 9.72 13.68 -1.80
CA PRO A 289 9.90 14.65 -2.88
C PRO A 289 8.57 15.06 -3.51
N ALA A 290 8.45 16.34 -3.90
CA ALA A 290 7.18 16.94 -4.36
C ALA A 290 6.55 16.26 -5.61
N TYR A 291 7.33 15.48 -6.36
CA TYR A 291 6.80 14.71 -7.49
C TYR A 291 6.06 13.44 -7.04
N LEU A 292 6.25 12.96 -5.82
CA LEU A 292 5.52 11.84 -5.22
C LEU A 292 4.30 12.30 -4.42
N PRO A 293 3.33 11.40 -4.13
CA PRO A 293 2.26 11.68 -3.19
C PRO A 293 2.83 12.05 -1.82
N ALA A 294 2.29 13.09 -1.20
CA ALA A 294 2.70 13.48 0.15
C ALA A 294 2.26 12.41 1.17
N LEU A 295 3.14 12.11 2.13
CA LEU A 295 2.80 11.34 3.32
C LEU A 295 1.79 12.12 4.16
N GLU A 296 0.86 11.41 4.80
CA GLU A 296 -0.15 12.02 5.68
C GLU A 296 0.48 12.53 6.98
N ASP A 297 1.33 11.72 7.63
CA ASP A 297 2.00 12.03 8.91
C ASP A 297 3.53 11.84 8.83
N PRO A 298 4.25 12.64 7.99
CA PRO A 298 5.71 12.54 7.87
C PRO A 298 6.41 12.98 9.16
N VAL A 299 7.67 12.56 9.32
CA VAL A 299 8.53 13.13 10.37
C VAL A 299 8.86 14.58 10.01
N ALA A 300 8.76 15.46 10.99
CA ALA A 300 9.00 16.88 10.87
C ALA A 300 9.69 17.43 12.11
N CYS A 301 10.38 18.54 11.94
CA CYS A 301 11.00 19.24 13.06
C CYS A 301 9.96 20.11 13.78
N ALA A 302 9.49 19.70 14.95
CA ALA A 302 8.45 20.41 15.69
C ALA A 302 8.80 20.60 17.17
N ASP A 303 8.15 21.59 17.79
CA ASP A 303 8.29 21.89 19.21
C ASP A 303 7.37 20.97 20.03
N THR A 304 7.96 20.19 20.94
CA THR A 304 7.27 19.24 21.81
C THR A 304 7.58 19.54 23.27
N GLY A 305 6.97 18.79 24.21
CA GLY A 305 7.35 18.81 25.62
C GLY A 305 8.78 18.30 25.89
N ALA A 306 9.40 17.59 24.94
CA ALA A 306 10.80 17.18 24.98
C ALA A 306 11.76 18.23 24.36
N GLY A 307 11.23 19.35 23.85
CA GLY A 307 11.96 20.36 23.08
C GLY A 307 11.69 20.27 21.59
N ARG A 308 12.47 21.00 20.79
CA ARG A 308 12.37 20.98 19.33
C ARG A 308 13.13 19.77 18.77
N VAL A 309 12.38 18.77 18.30
CA VAL A 309 12.92 17.47 17.90
C VAL A 309 12.27 16.97 16.62
N CYS A 310 12.91 16.02 15.94
CA CYS A 310 12.27 15.27 14.87
C CYS A 310 11.14 14.43 15.48
N THR A 311 9.91 14.71 15.09
CA THR A 311 8.70 14.09 15.62
C THR A 311 7.66 14.01 14.52
N ARG A 312 6.50 13.43 14.80
CA ARG A 312 5.36 13.44 13.88
C ARG A 312 4.07 13.58 14.67
N SER A 313 3.02 13.98 13.99
CA SER A 313 1.66 13.94 14.52
C SER A 313 1.30 12.53 14.96
N CYS A 314 0.49 12.45 16.01
CA CYS A 314 -0.03 11.19 16.51
C CYS A 314 -1.40 11.40 17.14
N ASP A 315 -2.13 10.30 17.27
CA ASP A 315 -3.44 10.30 17.91
C ASP A 315 -3.29 10.11 19.43
N PRO A 316 -3.58 11.14 20.26
CA PRO A 316 -3.44 11.04 21.71
C PRO A 316 -4.47 10.10 22.35
N THR A 317 -5.51 9.66 21.62
CA THR A 317 -6.39 8.59 22.11
C THR A 317 -5.79 7.20 21.93
N ARG A 318 -4.65 7.14 21.25
CA ARG A 318 -3.89 5.93 20.90
C ARG A 318 -2.41 6.09 21.26
N PRO A 319 -2.07 6.38 22.54
CA PRO A 319 -0.75 6.88 22.88
C PRO A 319 0.40 5.90 22.61
N ARG A 320 0.11 4.59 22.59
CA ARG A 320 1.09 3.55 22.28
C ARG A 320 1.20 3.27 20.79
N THR A 321 0.07 3.11 20.11
CA THR A 321 0.01 2.56 18.75
C THR A 321 0.23 3.63 17.68
N SER A 322 -0.19 4.87 17.93
CA SER A 322 -0.01 5.97 16.96
C SER A 322 1.43 6.42 16.75
N CYS A 323 2.37 5.98 17.60
CA CYS A 323 3.81 6.24 17.47
C CYS A 323 4.63 4.97 17.21
N ALA A 324 3.98 3.81 17.01
CA ALA A 324 4.66 2.52 16.93
C ALA A 324 5.20 2.19 15.53
N THR A 325 4.78 2.89 14.48
CA THR A 325 5.15 2.58 13.08
C THR A 325 5.30 3.82 12.22
N LEU A 326 6.37 3.98 11.45
CA LEU A 326 6.48 5.00 10.40
C LEU A 326 5.90 4.48 9.09
N GLU A 327 5.21 5.32 8.34
CA GLU A 327 4.64 4.96 7.03
C GLU A 327 5.69 5.19 5.93
N GLY A 328 5.98 4.15 5.14
CA GLY A 328 6.78 4.23 3.92
C GLY A 328 5.93 4.47 2.68
N LEU A 329 6.57 4.79 1.55
CA LEU A 329 5.91 5.13 0.28
C LEU A 329 4.91 4.07 -0.23
N ASP A 330 5.19 2.79 -0.02
CA ASP A 330 4.36 1.65 -0.45
C ASP A 330 3.31 1.25 0.60
N GLY A 331 3.17 2.03 1.67
CA GLY A 331 2.36 1.70 2.84
C GLY A 331 3.02 0.67 3.75
N ALA A 332 4.30 0.34 3.55
CA ALA A 332 5.04 -0.47 4.51
C ALA A 332 5.18 0.29 5.84
N GLU A 333 4.91 -0.41 6.94
CA GLU A 333 5.07 0.13 8.28
C GLU A 333 6.45 -0.25 8.84
N VAL A 334 7.25 0.76 9.18
CA VAL A 334 8.55 0.58 9.83
C VAL A 334 8.36 0.66 11.35
N PRO A 335 8.57 -0.41 12.12
CA PRO A 335 8.32 -0.40 13.56
C PRO A 335 9.30 0.53 14.28
N VAL A 336 8.78 1.28 15.26
CA VAL A 336 9.52 2.19 16.13
C VAL A 336 9.18 1.87 17.58
N GLU A 337 10.20 1.73 18.41
CA GLU A 337 10.06 1.44 19.84
C GLU A 337 10.51 2.65 20.68
N GLY A 338 10.00 2.76 21.91
CA GLY A 338 10.41 3.83 22.83
C GLY A 338 9.75 5.17 22.62
N TYR A 339 8.67 5.24 21.85
CA TYR A 339 7.91 6.47 21.60
C TYR A 339 6.45 6.32 22.06
N TYR A 340 5.91 7.43 22.55
CA TYR A 340 4.49 7.56 22.84
C TYR A 340 3.95 8.88 22.33
N CYS A 341 2.63 8.95 22.15
CA CYS A 341 1.97 10.18 21.77
C CYS A 341 1.82 11.11 22.98
N GLN A 342 2.67 12.13 23.06
CA GLN A 342 2.49 13.20 24.03
C GLN A 342 1.40 14.14 23.53
N ARG A 343 0.38 14.30 24.38
CA ARG A 343 -0.80 15.11 24.11
C ARG A 343 -0.50 16.62 24.10
N ASP A 344 -1.09 17.31 23.13
CA ASP A 344 -1.28 18.76 23.11
C ASP A 344 -2.77 19.04 22.78
N GLY A 345 -3.59 19.14 23.82
CA GLY A 345 -5.05 19.17 23.66
C GLY A 345 -5.60 17.84 23.13
N CYS A 346 -6.15 17.89 21.92
CA CYS A 346 -6.64 16.74 21.16
C CYS A 346 -5.71 16.28 20.03
N ASP A 347 -4.63 17.02 19.81
CA ASP A 347 -3.54 16.64 18.93
C ASP A 347 -2.42 16.02 19.78
N GLY A 348 -1.38 15.50 19.13
CA GLY A 348 -0.23 14.98 19.83
C GLY A 348 1.00 14.86 18.95
N TRP A 349 2.14 14.73 19.62
CA TRP A 349 3.44 14.55 19.00
C TRP A 349 4.13 13.32 19.56
N CYS A 350 4.74 12.51 18.70
CA CYS A 350 5.53 11.38 19.14
C CYS A 350 6.79 11.85 19.86
N VAL A 351 6.96 11.46 21.11
CA VAL A 351 8.15 11.77 21.91
C VAL A 351 8.67 10.52 22.59
N SER A 352 9.96 10.52 22.92
CA SER A 352 10.58 9.41 23.62
C SER A 352 9.90 9.19 24.98
N GLY A 353 9.46 7.98 25.26
CA GLY A 353 8.88 7.61 26.53
C GLY A 353 8.33 6.20 26.52
N GLU A 354 8.37 5.57 27.69
CA GLU A 354 7.87 4.23 27.92
C GLU A 354 6.71 4.28 28.92
N PRO A 355 5.77 3.34 28.85
CA PRO A 355 4.69 3.22 29.82
C PRO A 355 5.22 2.99 31.23
N GLY A 356 4.57 3.64 32.19
CA GLY A 356 4.89 3.48 33.59
C GLY A 356 4.19 2.29 34.24
N ALA A 357 4.38 2.15 35.55
CA ALA A 357 3.83 1.05 36.34
C ALA A 357 2.51 1.39 37.05
N VAL A 358 2.05 2.65 36.99
CA VAL A 358 0.82 3.08 37.65
C VAL A 358 -0.37 2.70 36.78
N PHE A 359 -1.28 1.91 37.34
CA PHE A 359 -2.51 1.52 36.65
C PHE A 359 -3.57 2.61 36.71
N ASP A 360 -4.56 2.50 35.83
CA ASP A 360 -5.71 3.39 35.76
C ASP A 360 -6.39 3.59 37.14
N GLY A 361 -6.75 4.84 37.44
CA GLY A 361 -7.27 5.27 38.73
C GLY A 361 -6.19 5.63 39.76
N GLY A 362 -4.93 5.21 39.55
CA GLY A 362 -3.79 5.63 40.36
C GLY A 362 -3.38 7.08 40.09
N GLY A 363 -2.91 7.80 41.10
CA GLY A 363 -2.43 9.17 40.95
C GLY A 363 -1.15 9.24 40.11
N CYS A 364 -1.02 10.28 39.30
CA CYS A 364 0.12 10.51 38.41
C CYS A 364 0.45 12.00 38.34
N ALA A 365 1.66 12.32 37.92
CA ALA A 365 2.12 13.66 37.58
C ALA A 365 2.56 13.80 36.11
N ALA A 366 2.71 12.67 35.39
CA ALA A 366 3.09 12.62 33.98
C ALA A 366 2.53 11.36 33.30
N ASP A 367 2.31 11.45 31.99
CA ASP A 367 1.81 10.34 31.17
C ASP A 367 2.66 9.07 31.31
N THR A 368 3.99 9.20 31.35
CA THR A 368 4.95 8.10 31.47
C THR A 368 4.99 7.44 32.85
N GLU A 369 4.24 7.94 33.84
CA GLU A 369 4.00 7.20 35.09
C GLU A 369 2.89 6.15 34.92
N CYS A 370 2.01 6.36 33.95
CA CYS A 370 0.84 5.52 33.69
C CYS A 370 1.15 4.38 32.71
N ASP A 371 0.62 3.20 32.99
CA ASP A 371 0.61 2.10 32.03
C ASP A 371 -0.22 2.47 30.79
N SER A 372 -1.26 3.29 30.94
CA SER A 372 -2.03 3.80 29.80
C SER A 372 -1.31 4.88 28.99
N LEU A 373 -0.16 5.39 29.45
CA LEU A 373 0.51 6.58 28.90
C LEU A 373 -0.41 7.82 28.86
N PHE A 374 -1.35 7.90 29.80
CA PHE A 374 -2.34 8.95 29.83
C PHE A 374 -2.66 9.36 31.26
N CYS A 375 -2.08 10.49 31.67
CA CYS A 375 -2.30 11.13 32.96
C CYS A 375 -3.19 12.36 32.76
N ALA A 376 -4.39 12.34 33.33
CA ALA A 376 -5.31 13.47 33.20
C ALA A 376 -6.22 13.64 34.40
N ASP A 377 -6.66 14.88 34.61
CA ASP A 377 -7.77 15.21 35.51
C ASP A 377 -9.09 15.15 34.71
N PRO A 378 -10.03 14.25 35.04
CA PRO A 378 -11.32 14.17 34.36
C PRO A 378 -12.29 15.29 34.75
N GLY A 379 -11.84 16.31 35.49
CA GLY A 379 -12.61 17.49 35.87
C GLY A 379 -13.01 17.51 37.35
N ASP A 380 -12.40 16.67 38.19
CA ASP A 380 -12.64 16.64 39.63
C ASP A 380 -11.48 17.21 40.47
N GLY A 381 -10.45 17.73 39.80
CA GLY A 381 -9.32 18.43 40.43
C GLY A 381 -8.16 17.52 40.80
N THR A 382 -8.15 16.25 40.38
CA THR A 382 -7.11 15.28 40.74
C THR A 382 -6.65 14.47 39.53
N GLU A 383 -5.39 14.64 39.16
CA GLU A 383 -4.73 13.86 38.11
C GLU A 383 -4.61 12.39 38.48
N ARG A 384 -4.93 11.53 37.52
CA ARG A 384 -4.80 10.09 37.63
C ARG A 384 -4.59 9.46 36.27
N CYS A 385 -4.04 8.25 36.27
CA CYS A 385 -3.95 7.44 35.08
C CYS A 385 -5.35 7.07 34.62
N LEU A 386 -5.65 7.30 33.35
CA LEU A 386 -6.95 6.97 32.75
C LEU A 386 -6.71 6.24 31.44
N LEU A 387 -7.71 5.49 30.99
CA LEU A 387 -7.74 5.02 29.61
C LEU A 387 -8.19 6.18 28.70
N PRO A 388 -7.43 6.55 27.67
CA PRO A 388 -7.85 7.58 26.73
C PRO A 388 -9.12 7.19 25.97
N CYS A 389 -9.92 8.18 25.59
CA CYS A 389 -11.13 7.98 24.81
C CYS A 389 -11.58 9.23 24.04
N ARG A 390 -12.46 9.03 23.06
CA ARG A 390 -13.24 10.08 22.40
C ARG A 390 -14.72 9.98 22.82
N PRO A 391 -15.35 11.08 23.26
CA PRO A 391 -16.77 11.08 23.59
C PRO A 391 -17.62 10.57 22.41
N GLY A 392 -18.53 9.65 22.70
CA GLY A 392 -19.42 9.08 21.69
C GLY A 392 -18.86 7.94 20.84
N MET A 393 -17.56 7.61 20.99
CA MET A 393 -16.95 6.49 20.25
C MET A 393 -17.07 5.14 20.98
N GLY A 394 -17.49 5.15 22.24
CA GLY A 394 -17.70 3.92 23.03
C GLY A 394 -16.42 3.16 23.37
N GLU A 395 -15.29 3.86 23.42
CA GLU A 395 -13.95 3.29 23.63
C GLU A 395 -13.70 2.85 25.08
N CYS A 396 -14.53 3.31 26.02
CA CYS A 396 -14.35 3.02 27.44
C CYS A 396 -14.77 1.60 27.85
N PRO A 397 -14.15 1.01 28.89
CA PRO A 397 -14.60 -0.24 29.49
C PRO A 397 -16.07 -0.20 29.91
N LEU A 398 -16.68 -1.37 30.04
CA LEU A 398 -18.09 -1.49 30.39
C LEU A 398 -18.32 -0.92 31.80
N GLY A 399 -19.26 0.02 31.92
CA GLY A 399 -19.53 0.73 33.17
C GLY A 399 -18.84 2.08 33.29
N GLU A 400 -18.01 2.45 32.31
CA GLU A 400 -17.29 3.72 32.27
C GLU A 400 -17.87 4.67 31.23
N VAL A 401 -17.63 5.96 31.46
CA VAL A 401 -18.05 7.08 30.62
C VAL A 401 -16.81 7.82 30.16
N CYS A 402 -16.80 8.21 28.88
CA CYS A 402 -15.72 9.04 28.37
C CYS A 402 -15.97 10.50 28.78
N VAL A 403 -15.16 11.01 29.71
CA VAL A 403 -15.22 12.42 30.09
C VAL A 403 -14.17 13.17 29.30
N GLY A 404 -14.65 13.88 28.27
CA GLY A 404 -13.81 14.64 27.34
C GLY A 404 -13.82 16.14 27.58
N SER A 405 -12.76 16.77 27.10
CA SER A 405 -12.70 18.20 26.87
C SER A 405 -13.67 18.63 25.76
N ALA A 406 -13.90 19.94 25.62
CA ALA A 406 -14.69 20.48 24.51
C ALA A 406 -14.12 20.15 23.12
N GLU A 407 -12.86 19.74 23.04
CA GLU A 407 -12.13 19.43 21.81
C GLU A 407 -12.31 17.97 21.35
N GLY A 408 -12.95 17.12 22.17
CA GLY A 408 -13.37 15.77 21.74
C GLY A 408 -12.45 14.61 22.15
N CYS A 409 -11.53 14.83 23.09
CA CYS A 409 -10.67 13.80 23.68
C CYS A 409 -10.79 13.84 25.19
N GLY A 410 -10.73 12.67 25.81
CA GLY A 410 -11.04 12.48 27.21
C GLY A 410 -10.40 11.25 27.82
N GLY A 411 -10.75 11.02 29.07
CA GLY A 411 -10.38 9.82 29.82
C GLY A 411 -11.62 9.06 30.28
N CYS A 412 -11.52 7.74 30.29
CA CYS A 412 -12.56 6.87 30.81
C CYS A 412 -12.60 6.91 32.33
N VAL A 413 -13.76 7.27 32.89
CA VAL A 413 -14.01 7.27 34.33
C VAL A 413 -15.24 6.45 34.67
N ASP A 414 -15.35 6.05 35.92
CA ASP A 414 -16.54 5.33 36.42
C ASP A 414 -17.82 6.15 36.15
N GLY A 415 -18.81 5.52 35.51
CA GLY A 415 -20.04 6.19 35.11
C GLY A 415 -20.93 6.68 36.26
N SER A 416 -20.64 6.28 37.50
CA SER A 416 -21.28 6.85 38.70
C SER A 416 -20.79 8.25 39.05
N LEU A 417 -19.62 8.66 38.53
CA LEU A 417 -19.02 9.97 38.76
C LEU A 417 -19.59 11.06 37.83
N VAL A 418 -20.36 10.67 36.80
CA VAL A 418 -20.82 11.56 35.73
C VAL A 418 -22.34 11.64 35.70
N SER A 419 -22.87 12.86 35.59
CA SER A 419 -24.31 13.12 35.41
C SER A 419 -24.61 13.68 34.03
N GLY A 420 -25.54 13.08 33.27
CA GLY A 420 -25.92 13.57 31.95
C GLY A 420 -26.47 12.47 31.03
N GLY A 421 -26.83 12.86 29.81
CA GLY A 421 -27.14 11.92 28.73
C GLY A 421 -25.89 11.17 28.29
N ARG A 422 -26.06 9.92 27.90
CA ARG A 422 -25.00 8.95 27.69
C ARG A 422 -24.89 8.54 26.22
N SER A 423 -23.68 8.26 25.79
CA SER A 423 -23.32 7.99 24.39
C SER A 423 -23.05 6.50 24.16
N LEU A 424 -22.74 6.11 22.90
CA LEU A 424 -22.47 4.71 22.55
C LEU A 424 -21.53 4.02 23.55
N GLY A 425 -21.90 2.85 24.02
CA GLY A 425 -21.09 2.02 24.92
C GLY A 425 -21.17 2.39 26.40
N GLU A 426 -21.69 3.56 26.75
CA GLU A 426 -21.77 4.03 28.13
C GLU A 426 -22.90 3.31 28.89
N PRO A 427 -22.76 3.10 30.22
CA PRO A 427 -23.75 2.36 31.00
C PRO A 427 -25.14 3.00 30.92
N CYS A 428 -26.23 2.27 31.11
CA CYS A 428 -27.57 2.86 31.18
C CYS A 428 -28.54 1.94 31.95
N ALA A 429 -29.56 2.53 32.59
CA ALA A 429 -30.66 1.76 33.15
C ALA A 429 -31.93 1.81 32.27
N ALA A 430 -32.10 2.86 31.46
CA ALA A 430 -33.24 3.04 30.58
C ALA A 430 -32.88 3.82 29.31
N ASP A 431 -33.70 3.68 28.26
CA ASP A 431 -33.49 4.34 26.96
C ASP A 431 -33.39 5.88 27.08
N ALA A 432 -34.08 6.48 28.05
CA ALA A 432 -34.06 7.93 28.29
C ALA A 432 -32.68 8.47 28.74
N GLU A 433 -31.78 7.59 29.19
CA GLU A 433 -30.40 7.97 29.51
C GLU A 433 -29.51 7.98 28.27
N CYS A 434 -29.93 7.34 27.18
CA CYS A 434 -29.17 7.22 25.95
C CYS A 434 -29.67 8.19 24.88
N GLY A 435 -28.81 8.53 23.91
CA GLY A 435 -29.25 9.24 22.71
C GLY A 435 -30.29 8.48 21.87
N GLU A 436 -30.25 7.14 21.90
CA GLU A 436 -31.14 6.26 21.13
C GLU A 436 -31.80 5.20 22.02
N ARG A 437 -31.04 4.21 22.52
CA ARG A 437 -31.59 3.11 23.33
C ARG A 437 -30.56 2.42 24.22
N CYS A 438 -31.06 1.86 25.32
CA CYS A 438 -30.31 1.09 26.28
C CYS A 438 -30.43 -0.42 25.98
N VAL A 439 -29.32 -1.08 25.64
CA VAL A 439 -29.30 -2.50 25.31
C VAL A 439 -28.32 -3.21 26.23
N ALA A 440 -28.83 -4.19 26.98
CA ALA A 440 -28.03 -4.96 27.94
C ALA A 440 -27.22 -4.09 28.94
N GLY A 441 -27.77 -2.93 29.31
CA GLY A 441 -27.15 -2.01 30.27
C GLY A 441 -26.09 -1.07 29.66
N ALA A 442 -25.97 -1.01 28.33
CA ALA A 442 -25.13 -0.03 27.63
C ALA A 442 -25.90 0.69 26.52
N CYS A 443 -25.59 1.96 26.29
CA CYS A 443 -26.21 2.75 25.24
C CYS A 443 -25.74 2.25 23.87
N ALA A 444 -26.68 2.07 22.95
CA ALA A 444 -26.44 1.65 21.57
C ALA A 444 -27.01 2.67 20.60
N ILE A 445 -26.32 2.90 19.48
CA ILE A 445 -26.75 3.79 18.39
C ILE A 445 -27.19 2.99 17.17
N ALA A 446 -28.00 3.60 16.31
CA ALA A 446 -28.44 2.97 15.06
C ALA A 446 -27.28 2.75 14.08
N CYS A 447 -27.34 1.67 13.30
CA CYS A 447 -26.38 1.37 12.22
C CYS A 447 -27.07 0.81 10.98
N SER A 448 -26.38 0.92 9.86
CA SER A 448 -26.81 0.37 8.57
C SER A 448 -25.61 0.08 7.67
N ALA A 449 -25.85 -0.44 6.47
CA ALA A 449 -24.80 -0.60 5.45
C ALA A 449 -24.16 0.74 5.02
N VAL A 450 -24.86 1.86 5.22
CA VAL A 450 -24.38 3.21 4.86
C VAL A 450 -23.80 3.94 6.08
N THR A 451 -24.19 3.53 7.29
CA THR A 451 -23.71 4.11 8.55
C THR A 451 -23.13 2.98 9.39
N PRO A 452 -21.85 2.63 9.16
CA PRO A 452 -21.19 1.57 9.91
C PRO A 452 -20.98 1.98 11.37
N CYS A 453 -20.78 0.99 12.22
CA CYS A 453 -20.47 1.23 13.62
C CYS A 453 -19.02 1.70 13.82
N PRO A 454 -18.74 2.51 14.85
CA PRO A 454 -17.37 2.81 15.26
C PRO A 454 -16.56 1.55 15.59
N THR A 455 -15.23 1.68 15.56
CA THR A 455 -14.30 0.61 15.95
C THR A 455 -14.67 0.05 17.31
N GLY A 456 -14.63 -1.29 17.45
CA GLY A 456 -15.04 -1.97 18.67
C GLY A 456 -16.52 -2.34 18.75
N TYR A 457 -17.32 -1.93 17.77
CA TYR A 457 -18.74 -2.23 17.68
C TYR A 457 -19.09 -2.89 16.36
N ALA A 458 -20.08 -3.77 16.38
CA ALA A 458 -20.60 -4.41 15.20
C ALA A 458 -22.10 -4.17 15.06
N CYS A 459 -22.52 -3.97 13.81
CA CYS A 459 -23.92 -3.75 13.51
C CYS A 459 -24.71 -5.07 13.65
N ALA A 460 -25.66 -5.10 14.58
CA ALA A 460 -26.55 -6.23 14.81
C ALA A 460 -27.97 -5.69 15.08
N ASP A 461 -28.96 -6.21 14.34
CA ASP A 461 -30.36 -5.77 14.40
C ASP A 461 -30.55 -4.24 14.26
N GLY A 462 -29.71 -3.62 13.40
CA GLY A 462 -29.74 -2.18 13.14
C GLY A 462 -29.13 -1.33 14.26
N LEU A 463 -28.36 -1.93 15.17
CA LEU A 463 -27.69 -1.23 16.27
C LEU A 463 -26.22 -1.60 16.40
N CYS A 464 -25.43 -0.63 16.85
CA CYS A 464 -24.06 -0.85 17.25
C CYS A 464 -24.02 -1.51 18.61
N LEU A 465 -23.78 -2.82 18.61
CA LEU A 465 -23.54 -3.60 19.82
C LEU A 465 -22.03 -3.79 19.99
N ARG A 466 -21.58 -3.83 21.25
CA ARG A 466 -20.16 -3.97 21.58
C ARG A 466 -19.63 -5.32 21.09
N GLY A 467 -18.38 -5.30 20.64
CA GLY A 467 -17.65 -6.47 20.14
C GLY A 467 -17.55 -6.46 18.62
N THR A 468 -16.36 -6.73 18.12
CA THR A 468 -16.08 -6.90 16.69
C THR A 468 -16.11 -8.38 16.31
N PRO A 469 -16.25 -8.70 15.01
CA PRO A 469 -15.83 -10.01 14.54
C PRO A 469 -14.40 -10.30 15.03
N GLY A 470 -14.17 -11.52 15.51
CA GLY A 470 -12.90 -11.99 16.06
C GLY A 470 -11.82 -12.09 14.99
N ASP A 471 -10.59 -11.82 15.43
CA ASP A 471 -9.38 -11.93 14.62
C ASP A 471 -8.82 -13.34 14.61
N LEU A 472 -7.78 -13.58 13.82
CA LEU A 472 -7.13 -14.88 13.73
C LEU A 472 -6.72 -15.37 15.14
N GLY A 473 -7.26 -16.52 15.56
CA GLY A 473 -7.06 -17.10 16.89
C GLY A 473 -8.09 -16.70 17.96
N ASP A 474 -8.95 -15.72 17.71
CA ASP A 474 -10.02 -15.34 18.64
C ASP A 474 -11.12 -16.43 18.71
N PRO A 475 -11.78 -16.61 19.87
CA PRO A 475 -12.88 -17.56 20.01
C PRO A 475 -14.09 -17.16 19.16
N CYS A 476 -14.77 -18.16 18.60
CA CYS A 476 -15.97 -17.98 17.78
C CYS A 476 -16.98 -19.10 18.04
N ALA A 477 -18.25 -18.80 17.85
CA ALA A 477 -19.33 -19.78 17.81
C ALA A 477 -19.64 -20.23 16.37
N GLU A 478 -19.57 -19.29 15.41
CA GLU A 478 -19.91 -19.50 13.99
C GLU A 478 -19.10 -18.57 13.07
N ASP A 479 -19.08 -18.86 11.76
CA ASP A 479 -18.26 -18.13 10.78
C ASP A 479 -18.55 -16.62 10.73
N GLY A 480 -19.79 -16.22 10.95
CA GLY A 480 -20.21 -14.81 10.96
C GLY A 480 -19.64 -14.00 12.13
N GLU A 481 -19.00 -14.66 13.09
CA GLU A 481 -18.30 -14.01 14.20
C GLU A 481 -16.83 -13.76 13.91
N CYS A 482 -16.28 -14.21 12.77
CA CYS A 482 -14.89 -13.98 12.39
C CYS A 482 -14.76 -12.82 11.40
N ARG A 483 -13.62 -12.10 11.44
CA ARG A 483 -13.32 -11.04 10.46
C ARG A 483 -13.40 -11.60 9.03
N SER A 484 -13.78 -10.75 8.08
CA SER A 484 -13.82 -11.10 6.66
C SER A 484 -12.51 -11.77 6.20
N GLY A 485 -12.63 -12.92 5.53
CA GLY A 485 -11.49 -13.76 5.11
C GLY A 485 -11.14 -14.89 6.07
N LEU A 486 -11.72 -14.92 7.28
CA LEU A 486 -11.55 -15.98 8.26
C LEU A 486 -12.82 -16.86 8.35
N PHE A 487 -12.67 -18.04 8.96
CA PHE A 487 -13.78 -18.96 9.25
C PHE A 487 -13.64 -19.55 10.66
N CYS A 488 -14.74 -20.04 11.24
CA CYS A 488 -14.73 -20.58 12.58
C CYS A 488 -14.31 -22.06 12.56
N ALA A 489 -13.04 -22.34 12.85
CA ALA A 489 -12.50 -23.69 12.95
C ALA A 489 -12.92 -24.38 14.24
N VAL A 490 -13.03 -25.70 14.20
CA VAL A 490 -13.46 -26.53 15.33
C VAL A 490 -12.51 -27.71 15.54
N GLN A 491 -12.04 -27.90 16.77
CA GLN A 491 -11.27 -29.07 17.20
C GLN A 491 -11.77 -29.56 18.57
N GLY A 492 -12.53 -30.66 18.57
CA GLY A 492 -13.22 -31.11 19.78
C GLY A 492 -14.23 -30.06 20.25
N ASP A 493 -14.10 -29.60 21.51
CA ASP A 493 -14.93 -28.54 22.08
C ASP A 493 -14.37 -27.12 21.82
N ARG A 494 -13.17 -27.02 21.25
CA ARG A 494 -12.48 -25.77 20.99
C ARG A 494 -12.91 -25.17 19.66
N ARG A 495 -13.11 -23.85 19.64
CA ARG A 495 -13.45 -23.08 18.44
C ARG A 495 -12.67 -21.79 18.36
N TRP A 496 -12.16 -21.44 17.18
CA TRP A 496 -11.40 -20.21 16.94
C TRP A 496 -11.51 -19.76 15.49
N CYS A 497 -11.34 -18.46 15.25
CA CYS A 497 -11.25 -17.90 13.91
C CYS A 497 -9.91 -18.30 13.26
N ALA A 498 -9.97 -18.97 12.12
CA ALA A 498 -8.82 -19.51 11.41
C ALA A 498 -8.73 -18.98 9.97
N ALA A 499 -7.51 -19.01 9.43
CA ALA A 499 -7.19 -18.79 8.03
C ALA A 499 -6.64 -20.08 7.41
N LEU A 500 -6.70 -20.18 6.07
CA LEU A 500 -5.95 -21.18 5.33
C LEU A 500 -4.46 -20.80 5.33
N CYS A 501 -3.59 -21.80 5.34
CA CYS A 501 -2.15 -21.58 5.26
C CYS A 501 -1.49 -22.64 4.37
N THR A 502 -0.30 -22.32 3.88
CA THR A 502 0.58 -23.25 3.17
C THR A 502 1.86 -23.55 3.95
N ASP A 503 2.31 -22.60 4.78
CA ASP A 503 3.36 -22.80 5.76
C ASP A 503 3.14 -21.94 7.02
N ALA A 504 3.98 -22.13 8.03
CA ALA A 504 3.82 -21.50 9.35
C ALA A 504 4.06 -19.98 9.36
N SER A 505 4.75 -19.41 8.35
CA SER A 505 5.00 -17.96 8.28
C SER A 505 3.74 -17.16 7.96
N GLU A 506 2.71 -17.81 7.41
CA GLU A 506 1.40 -17.21 7.12
C GLU A 506 0.48 -17.16 8.37
N CYS A 507 0.90 -17.77 9.48
CA CYS A 507 0.14 -17.81 10.73
C CYS A 507 0.72 -16.86 11.78
N ALA A 508 -0.11 -16.44 12.75
CA ALA A 508 0.37 -15.67 13.90
C ALA A 508 1.40 -16.47 14.72
N ALA A 509 2.32 -15.77 15.40
CA ALA A 509 3.43 -16.39 16.13
C ALA A 509 3.03 -17.46 17.18
N SER A 510 1.79 -17.44 17.66
CA SER A 510 1.22 -18.40 18.61
C SER A 510 0.38 -19.51 17.94
N MET A 511 0.56 -19.74 16.64
CA MET A 511 -0.22 -20.67 15.83
C MET A 511 0.67 -21.47 14.87
N ASP A 512 0.30 -22.71 14.62
CA ASP A 512 0.95 -23.59 13.64
C ASP A 512 0.06 -23.78 12.42
N CYS A 513 0.68 -23.94 11.24
CA CYS A 513 -0.03 -24.37 10.04
C CYS A 513 -0.25 -25.89 10.10
N VAL A 514 -1.48 -26.31 10.39
CA VAL A 514 -1.83 -27.72 10.62
C VAL A 514 -2.66 -28.28 9.47
N GLU A 515 -2.19 -29.39 8.90
CA GLU A 515 -2.88 -30.13 7.85
C GLU A 515 -4.23 -30.71 8.32
N THR A 516 -5.26 -30.48 7.52
CA THR A 516 -6.60 -31.04 7.72
C THR A 516 -7.05 -31.81 6.48
N GLY A 517 -8.18 -32.52 6.55
CA GLY A 517 -8.72 -33.26 5.41
C GLY A 517 -9.10 -32.41 4.18
N GLY A 518 -9.10 -31.08 4.29
CA GLY A 518 -9.45 -30.14 3.23
C GLY A 518 -8.37 -29.09 2.89
N GLY A 519 -7.15 -29.24 3.40
CA GLY A 519 -6.05 -28.25 3.31
C GLY A 519 -5.48 -27.92 4.68
N ALA A 520 -4.46 -27.07 4.76
CA ALA A 520 -3.87 -26.64 6.04
C ALA A 520 -4.49 -25.34 6.55
N ILE A 521 -4.61 -25.23 7.88
CA ILE A 521 -5.21 -24.08 8.56
C ILE A 521 -4.33 -23.62 9.73
N CYS A 522 -4.39 -22.34 10.07
CA CYS A 522 -3.73 -21.82 11.26
C CYS A 522 -4.47 -22.28 12.53
N ALA A 523 -3.78 -23.05 13.38
CA ALA A 523 -4.30 -23.60 14.63
C ALA A 523 -3.47 -23.12 15.84
N PRO A 524 -4.10 -22.66 16.94
CA PRO A 524 -3.36 -22.14 18.09
C PRO A 524 -2.58 -23.25 18.82
N THR A 525 -1.32 -22.96 19.16
CA THR A 525 -0.42 -23.91 19.84
C THR A 525 -0.60 -23.96 21.36
N GLY A 526 -1.13 -22.89 21.95
CA GLY A 526 -1.45 -22.78 23.38
C GLY A 526 -2.88 -22.29 23.63
N PRO A 527 -3.27 -22.04 24.90
CA PRO A 527 -4.59 -21.53 25.27
C PRO A 527 -4.95 -20.21 24.54
N ILE A 528 -6.19 -20.07 24.09
CA ILE A 528 -6.72 -18.82 23.49
C ILE A 528 -7.55 -18.04 24.50
N LEU A 529 -7.95 -16.81 24.13
CA LEU A 529 -8.70 -15.91 24.98
C LEU A 529 -9.90 -16.58 25.66
N GLY A 530 -9.95 -16.52 26.99
CA GLY A 530 -10.97 -17.12 27.85
C GLY A 530 -10.79 -18.60 28.19
N GLU A 531 -9.74 -19.26 27.71
CA GLU A 531 -9.39 -20.63 28.10
C GLU A 531 -8.51 -20.67 29.36
N ALA A 532 -8.51 -21.82 30.06
CA ALA A 532 -7.65 -22.01 31.22
C ALA A 532 -6.18 -22.07 30.80
N CYS A 533 -5.31 -21.44 31.58
CA CYS A 533 -3.87 -21.37 31.29
C CYS A 533 -3.03 -21.60 32.55
N GLY A 534 -1.79 -22.05 32.34
CA GLY A 534 -0.78 -22.25 33.40
C GLY A 534 0.45 -21.33 33.26
N GLY A 535 0.38 -20.34 32.37
CA GLY A 535 1.47 -19.39 32.08
C GLY A 535 1.49 -18.91 30.63
N GLU A 536 1.17 -19.79 29.67
CA GLU A 536 1.11 -19.47 28.25
C GLU A 536 -0.32 -19.12 27.81
N CYS A 537 -0.44 -18.08 26.97
CA CYS A 537 -1.70 -17.57 26.43
C CYS A 537 -1.39 -16.99 25.03
N GLY A 538 -1.98 -17.57 23.98
CA GLY A 538 -1.65 -17.27 22.58
C GLY A 538 -2.02 -15.86 22.10
N GLY A 539 -2.66 -15.04 22.93
CA GLY A 539 -3.08 -13.68 22.59
C GLY A 539 -3.04 -12.70 23.77
N GLY A 540 -2.26 -12.98 24.82
CA GLY A 540 -2.19 -12.11 26.00
C GLY A 540 -1.49 -12.74 27.21
N ALA A 541 -2.02 -12.47 28.40
CA ALA A 541 -1.45 -12.92 29.67
C ALA A 541 -2.32 -13.98 30.35
N CYS A 542 -1.69 -14.86 31.11
CA CYS A 542 -2.41 -15.79 31.98
C CYS A 542 -2.69 -15.14 33.34
N GLU A 543 -3.94 -14.73 33.58
CA GLU A 543 -4.35 -14.04 34.82
C GLU A 543 -5.49 -14.82 35.48
N ASP A 544 -5.38 -15.08 36.79
CA ASP A 544 -6.33 -15.90 37.56
C ASP A 544 -6.66 -17.28 36.94
N GLY A 545 -5.68 -17.85 36.22
CA GLY A 545 -5.81 -19.14 35.55
C GLY A 545 -6.62 -19.11 34.25
N ALA A 546 -6.94 -17.93 33.72
CA ALA A 546 -7.57 -17.72 32.42
C ALA A 546 -6.69 -16.86 31.49
N CYS A 547 -6.69 -17.20 30.20
CA CYS A 547 -6.03 -16.43 29.17
C CYS A 547 -6.83 -15.15 28.91
N VAL A 548 -6.24 -14.00 29.16
CA VAL A 548 -6.87 -12.67 29.03
C VAL A 548 -6.04 -11.77 28.14
N ARG A 549 -6.68 -10.78 27.52
CA ARG A 549 -6.04 -9.76 26.68
C ARG A 549 -6.37 -8.38 27.24
N ALA A 550 -5.40 -7.46 27.21
CA ALA A 550 -5.67 -6.05 27.49
C ALA A 550 -6.69 -5.50 26.49
N CYS A 551 -7.49 -4.53 26.91
CA CYS A 551 -8.52 -3.95 26.04
C CYS A 551 -8.65 -2.44 26.21
N GLY A 552 -9.17 -1.80 25.17
CA GLY A 552 -9.44 -0.36 25.09
C GLY A 552 -9.93 0.00 23.69
N GLY A 553 -9.90 1.28 23.33
CA GLY A 553 -10.31 1.75 21.99
C GLY A 553 -9.59 1.03 20.83
N ASP A 554 -8.29 0.73 21.01
CA ASP A 554 -7.44 0.14 19.97
C ASP A 554 -7.36 -1.39 19.99
N ALA A 555 -7.79 -1.99 21.10
CA ALA A 555 -7.80 -3.43 21.29
C ALA A 555 -9.20 -3.86 21.75
N PRO A 556 -10.22 -3.73 20.88
CA PRO A 556 -11.56 -4.13 21.26
C PRO A 556 -11.62 -5.63 21.53
N CYS A 557 -12.55 -6.02 22.38
CA CYS A 557 -12.77 -7.43 22.66
C CYS A 557 -13.60 -8.08 21.54
N PRO A 558 -13.31 -9.35 21.20
CA PRO A 558 -14.14 -10.07 20.24
C PRO A 558 -15.53 -10.29 20.85
N ARG A 559 -16.52 -10.57 19.99
CA ARG A 559 -17.87 -10.91 20.43
C ARG A 559 -17.86 -12.00 21.51
N GLY A 560 -18.72 -11.83 22.52
CA GLY A 560 -18.80 -12.72 23.68
C GLY A 560 -17.84 -12.37 24.82
N PHE A 561 -17.04 -11.31 24.69
CA PHE A 561 -16.18 -10.76 25.73
C PHE A 561 -16.45 -9.28 25.92
N ASP A 562 -16.47 -8.85 27.18
CA ASP A 562 -16.59 -7.44 27.54
C ASP A 562 -15.25 -6.92 28.03
N CYS A 563 -14.85 -5.75 27.54
CA CYS A 563 -13.75 -5.00 28.12
C CYS A 563 -14.17 -4.49 29.50
N ARG A 564 -13.55 -5.01 30.57
CA ARG A 564 -13.87 -4.68 31.97
C ARG A 564 -12.59 -4.55 32.78
N ARG A 565 -12.64 -3.77 33.86
CA ARG A 565 -11.54 -3.74 34.83
C ARG A 565 -11.53 -5.02 35.67
N ASP A 566 -10.35 -5.58 35.88
CA ASP A 566 -10.12 -6.66 36.83
C ASP A 566 -9.99 -6.13 38.28
N ALA A 567 -9.64 -7.02 39.22
CA ALA A 567 -9.51 -6.67 40.63
C ALA A 567 -8.39 -5.65 40.92
N GLU A 568 -7.40 -5.56 40.02
CA GLU A 568 -6.27 -4.63 40.08
C GLU A 568 -6.52 -3.34 39.28
N GLY A 569 -7.70 -3.20 38.64
CA GLY A 569 -8.09 -2.01 37.88
C GLY A 569 -7.70 -2.04 36.40
N ARG A 570 -7.15 -3.15 35.90
CA ARG A 570 -6.64 -3.27 34.53
C ARG A 570 -7.77 -3.61 33.56
N ALA A 571 -7.86 -2.91 32.43
CA ALA A 571 -8.84 -3.22 31.41
C ALA A 571 -8.48 -4.54 30.68
N ARG A 572 -9.38 -5.53 30.78
CA ARG A 572 -9.22 -6.88 30.22
C ARG A 572 -10.46 -7.33 29.45
N CYS A 573 -10.25 -8.10 28.39
CA CYS A 573 -11.32 -8.83 27.72
C CYS A 573 -11.75 -10.03 28.56
N LEU A 574 -12.90 -9.93 29.20
CA LEU A 574 -13.41 -10.93 30.13
C LEU A 574 -14.81 -11.39 29.72
N ARG A 575 -15.07 -12.70 29.74
CA ARG A 575 -16.42 -13.23 29.45
C ARG A 575 -17.47 -12.67 30.41
N PRO A 576 -18.64 -12.23 29.93
CA PRO A 576 -19.73 -11.77 30.77
C PRO A 576 -19.98 -12.76 31.92
N PRO A 577 -20.27 -12.29 33.14
CA PRO A 577 -20.58 -13.20 34.24
C PRO A 577 -21.82 -14.01 33.83
N SER A 578 -21.70 -15.33 33.81
CA SER A 578 -22.82 -16.21 33.45
C SER A 578 -24.01 -15.87 34.34
N SER A 579 -25.09 -15.33 33.76
CA SER A 579 -26.33 -15.13 34.49
C SER A 579 -26.76 -16.49 35.06
N GLY A 580 -26.76 -16.60 36.39
CA GLY A 580 -26.85 -17.85 37.16
C GLY A 580 -27.64 -18.99 36.51
N GLY A 581 -26.91 -19.96 35.97
CA GLY A 581 -27.34 -21.36 35.91
C GLY A 581 -26.52 -22.13 36.93
N CYS A 582 -27.16 -22.62 37.99
CA CYS A 582 -26.53 -23.30 39.13
C CYS A 582 -25.40 -24.24 38.70
N ALA A 583 -24.17 -23.96 39.13
CA ALA A 583 -23.11 -24.95 39.16
C ALA A 583 -23.55 -26.08 40.11
N ALA A 584 -23.88 -27.24 39.54
CA ALA A 584 -23.94 -28.48 40.31
C ALA A 584 -22.52 -28.74 40.83
N SER A 585 -22.28 -28.43 42.09
CA SER A 585 -21.05 -28.84 42.78
C SER A 585 -20.94 -30.37 42.72
N PRO A 586 -19.77 -30.95 42.39
CA PRO A 586 -19.56 -32.36 42.59
C PRO A 586 -19.46 -32.58 44.11
N LEU A 587 -20.53 -33.13 44.70
CA LEU A 587 -20.49 -33.59 46.08
C LEU A 587 -19.36 -34.62 46.23
N ALA A 588 -18.44 -34.28 47.12
CA ALA A 588 -17.38 -35.13 47.61
C ALA A 588 -17.88 -36.55 47.92
N ARG A 589 -17.24 -37.56 47.32
CA ARG A 589 -17.41 -38.96 47.72
C ARG A 589 -16.81 -39.15 49.11
N SER A 590 -17.62 -38.95 50.15
CA SER A 590 -17.34 -39.47 51.48
C SER A 590 -17.73 -40.93 51.54
N ASN A 591 -16.75 -41.78 51.80
CA ASN A 591 -16.92 -43.19 52.14
C ASN A 591 -17.85 -43.33 53.36
N LEU A 592 -19.06 -43.84 53.14
CA LEU A 592 -19.88 -44.38 54.21
C LEU A 592 -20.23 -45.83 53.89
N VAL A 593 -19.54 -46.74 54.57
CA VAL A 593 -19.88 -48.15 54.70
C VAL A 593 -21.25 -48.23 55.36
N LEU A 594 -22.26 -48.78 54.67
CA LEU A 594 -23.54 -49.13 55.29
C LEU A 594 -23.79 -50.63 55.15
N LEU A 595 -23.90 -51.26 56.32
CA LEU A 595 -24.15 -52.67 56.56
C LEU A 595 -25.49 -53.14 55.97
N LEU A 596 -25.43 -54.27 55.27
CA LEU A 596 -26.57 -55.11 54.89
C LEU A 596 -27.17 -55.79 56.13
N LEU A 597 -28.46 -55.56 56.39
CA LEU A 597 -29.28 -56.45 57.21
C LEU A 597 -30.62 -56.75 56.52
N PHE A 598 -30.94 -58.05 56.55
CA PHE A 598 -32.08 -58.75 55.98
C PHE A 598 -33.46 -58.28 56.48
N GLY A 599 -34.48 -58.42 55.63
CA GLY A 599 -35.88 -58.35 56.03
C GLY A 599 -36.85 -58.81 54.94
N VAL A 600 -37.31 -60.06 55.07
CA VAL A 600 -38.26 -60.80 54.21
C VAL A 600 -39.70 -60.23 54.32
N GLY A 601 -40.50 -60.28 53.25
CA GLY A 601 -41.95 -60.03 53.37
C GLY A 601 -42.77 -60.06 52.07
N VAL A 602 -43.25 -61.24 51.70
CA VAL A 602 -44.19 -61.60 50.62
C VAL A 602 -45.49 -60.77 50.60
N GLY A 603 -45.99 -60.42 49.39
CA GLY A 603 -47.35 -59.94 49.18
C GLY A 603 -47.80 -60.01 47.71
N TYR A 604 -48.60 -61.03 47.41
CA TYR A 604 -49.06 -61.47 46.08
C TYR A 604 -50.48 -60.94 45.79
N LEU A 605 -50.79 -60.65 44.50
CA LEU A 605 -52.14 -60.46 43.88
C LEU A 605 -52.81 -59.08 44.11
N ARG A 606 -53.57 -58.49 43.19
CA ARG A 606 -54.39 -59.04 42.09
C ARG A 606 -54.80 -57.92 41.11
N ARG A 607 -54.98 -58.29 39.84
CA ARG A 607 -55.65 -57.56 38.74
C ARG A 607 -56.97 -56.87 39.13
N ARG A 608 -57.28 -55.73 38.49
CA ARG A 608 -58.34 -55.63 37.46
C ARG A 608 -58.36 -54.25 36.78
N ALA A 609 -58.56 -54.30 35.47
CA ALA A 609 -58.89 -53.20 34.60
C ALA A 609 -60.34 -52.75 34.79
N ALA A 610 -60.57 -51.46 34.57
CA ALA A 610 -61.66 -50.90 33.78
C ALA A 610 -61.10 -49.66 33.07
#